data_AF-A0A1A7BYX1-F1
#
_entry.id   AF-A0A1A7BYX1-F1
#
_cell.length_a   1.000
_cell.length_b   1.000
_cell.length_c   1.000
_cell.angle_alpha   90.00
_cell.angle_beta   90.00
_cell.angle_gamma   90.00
#
_symmetry.space_group_name_H-M   'P 1'
#
loop_
_entity.id
_entity.type
_entity.pdbx_description
1 polymer ?
#
loop_
_entity_poly.entity_id
_entity_poly.type
_entity_poly.pdbx_seq_one_letter_code
_entity_poly.pdbx_strand_id
1 'polypeptide(L)' 'MLTGVIGRKAGATTDYRYSPAMKNANIVWTEQNLASFLKAPSDFIPGNKMRFWGISNAQQVADLLAYLRTQ' A
#
# COMPACT_ATOMS: atom_id res chain seq x y z
N MET A 1 15.25 -6.41 -2.03
CA MET A 1 15.22 -5.18 -2.86
C MET A 1 13.78 -5.02 -3.31
N LEU A 2 13.08 -4.02 -2.77
CA LEU A 2 11.66 -3.74 -3.04
C LEU A 2 11.51 -2.50 -3.94
N THR A 3 12.57 -2.18 -4.67
CA THR A 3 12.63 -1.19 -5.74
C THR A 3 11.58 -1.52 -6.78
N GLY A 4 10.50 -0.76 -6.80
CA GLY A 4 9.48 -0.85 -7.83
C GLY A 4 8.08 -1.26 -7.36
N VAL A 5 7.73 -1.09 -6.09
CA VAL A 5 6.29 -1.14 -5.73
C VAL A 5 5.55 0.01 -6.40
N ILE A 6 6.16 1.20 -6.52
CA ILE A 6 5.58 2.35 -7.21
C ILE A 6 5.47 2.06 -8.73
N GLY A 7 4.26 2.19 -9.28
CA GLY A 7 3.91 1.85 -10.66
C GLY A 7 3.39 0.43 -10.85
N ARG A 8 3.47 -0.45 -9.84
CA ARG A 8 2.89 -1.80 -9.92
C ARG A 8 1.43 -1.82 -9.52
N LYS A 9 0.70 -2.75 -10.11
CA LYS A 9 -0.69 -3.02 -9.76
C LYS A 9 -0.76 -3.76 -8.41
N ALA A 10 -1.62 -3.30 -7.52
CA ALA A 10 -1.87 -3.96 -6.25
C ALA A 10 -2.47 -5.35 -6.48
N GLY A 11 -2.10 -6.32 -5.64
CA GLY A 11 -2.61 -7.68 -5.75
C GLY A 11 -2.08 -8.48 -6.94
N ALA A 12 -1.14 -7.94 -7.73
CA ALA A 12 -0.68 -8.55 -8.98
C ALA A 12 0.60 -9.37 -8.85
N THR A 13 1.29 -9.34 -7.71
CA THR A 13 2.47 -10.20 -7.53
C THR A 13 2.04 -11.62 -7.20
N THR A 14 2.68 -12.59 -7.84
CA THR A 14 2.45 -14.02 -7.60
C THR A 14 3.09 -14.50 -6.31
N ASP A 15 4.06 -13.73 -5.79
CA ASP A 15 4.89 -14.12 -4.66
C ASP A 15 4.18 -13.93 -3.31
N TYR A 16 3.03 -13.24 -3.30
CA TYR A 16 2.26 -12.98 -2.10
C TYR A 16 0.78 -13.30 -2.29
N ARG A 17 0.19 -14.03 -1.33
CA ARG A 17 -1.25 -14.31 -1.31
C ARG A 17 -2.02 -13.10 -0.79
N TYR A 18 -2.30 -12.17 -1.70
CA TYR A 18 -3.18 -11.04 -1.41
C TYR A 18 -4.62 -11.45 -1.14
N SER A 19 -5.33 -10.63 -0.35
CA SER A 19 -6.76 -10.80 -0.12
C SER A 19 -7.56 -10.57 -1.42
N PRO A 20 -8.75 -11.17 -1.55
CA PRO A 20 -9.64 -10.93 -2.70
C PRO A 20 -9.93 -9.43 -2.89
N ALA A 21 -10.11 -8.69 -1.78
CA ALA A 21 -10.31 -7.25 -1.81
C ALA A 21 -9.15 -6.50 -2.48
N MET A 22 -7.90 -6.83 -2.13
CA MET A 22 -6.72 -6.21 -2.72
C MET A 22 -6.57 -6.55 -4.22
N LYS A 23 -6.90 -7.79 -4.61
CA LYS A 23 -6.89 -8.20 -6.02
C LYS A 23 -7.97 -7.49 -6.85
N ASN A 24 -9.15 -7.28 -6.25
CA ASN A 24 -10.28 -6.59 -6.88
C ASN A 24 -10.16 -5.06 -6.83
N ALA A 25 -9.33 -4.51 -5.95
CA ALA A 25 -9.16 -3.07 -5.80
C ALA A 25 -8.61 -2.42 -7.09
N ASN A 26 -7.97 -3.20 -7.97
CA ASN A 26 -7.56 -2.80 -9.32
C ASN A 26 -6.73 -1.50 -9.39
N ILE A 27 -6.06 -1.18 -8.29
CA ILE A 27 -5.30 0.06 -8.04
C ILE A 27 -3.84 -0.13 -8.45
N VAL A 28 -3.22 0.96 -8.89
CA VAL A 28 -1.78 1.05 -9.09
C VAL A 28 -1.18 1.71 -7.87
N TRP A 29 -0.10 1.15 -7.34
CA TRP A 29 0.65 1.74 -6.25
C TRP A 29 1.36 2.98 -6.76
N THR A 30 0.78 4.15 -6.53
CA THR A 30 1.42 5.45 -6.70
C THR A 30 1.82 6.00 -5.34
N GLU A 31 2.67 7.03 -5.29
CA GLU A 31 3.01 7.70 -4.02
C GLU A 31 1.76 8.17 -3.28
N GLN A 32 0.78 8.74 -3.98
CA GLN A 32 -0.49 9.17 -3.39
C GLN A 32 -1.34 8.00 -2.87
N ASN A 33 -1.42 6.89 -3.62
CA ASN A 33 -2.19 5.72 -3.20
C ASN A 33 -1.53 5.00 -2.02
N LEU A 34 -0.20 4.90 -2.02
CA LEU A 34 0.56 4.40 -0.87
C LEU A 34 0.36 5.30 0.36
N ALA A 35 0.41 6.62 0.20
CA ALA A 35 0.16 7.57 1.28
C ALA A 35 -1.24 7.36 1.89
N SER A 36 -2.25 7.24 1.03
CA SER A 36 -3.65 7.07 1.43
C SER A 36 -3.88 5.71 2.08
N PHE A 37 -3.28 4.66 1.53
CA PHE A 37 -3.31 3.31 2.08
C PHE A 37 -2.59 3.23 3.42
N LEU A 38 -1.43 3.88 3.58
CA LEU A 38 -0.72 3.94 4.87
C LEU A 38 -1.49 4.74 5.91
N LYS A 39 -2.25 5.75 5.50
CA LYS A 39 -3.09 6.55 6.40
C LYS A 39 -4.29 5.76 6.91
N ALA A 40 -4.97 5.02 6.05
CA ALA A 40 -6.11 4.19 6.41
C ALA A 40 -6.30 3.01 5.42
N PRO A 41 -5.64 1.85 5.66
CA PRO A 41 -5.68 0.72 4.74
C PRO A 41 -7.04 0.06 4.67
N SER A 42 -7.75 0.05 5.81
CA SER A 42 -9.08 -0.52 5.93
C SER A 42 -10.12 0.30 5.19
N ASP A 43 -9.97 1.63 5.16
CA ASP A 43 -10.86 2.53 4.41
C ASP A 43 -10.52 2.50 2.92
N PHE A 44 -9.23 2.45 2.58
CA PHE A 44 -8.79 2.42 1.18
C PHE A 44 -9.14 1.08 0.50
N ILE A 45 -9.00 -0.04 1.21
CA ILE A 45 -9.32 -1.38 0.71
C ILE A 45 -10.11 -2.13 1.78
N PRO A 46 -11.44 -1.99 1.80
CA PRO A 46 -12.28 -2.70 2.76
C PRO A 46 -12.16 -4.22 2.56
N GLY A 47 -11.90 -4.96 3.64
CA GLY A 47 -11.67 -6.42 3.58
C GLY A 47 -10.23 -6.82 3.23
N ASN A 48 -9.31 -5.86 3.23
CA ASN A 48 -7.88 -6.09 3.30
C ASN A 48 -7.52 -6.95 4.54
N LYS A 49 -6.65 -7.97 4.37
CA LYS A 49 -6.15 -8.83 5.47
C LYS A 49 -5.01 -8.20 6.27
N MET A 50 -4.50 -7.05 5.85
CA MET A 50 -3.45 -6.33 6.54
C MET A 50 -4.02 -5.76 7.84
N ARG A 51 -3.52 -6.27 8.96
CA ARG A 51 -3.89 -5.82 10.30
C ARG A 51 -3.13 -4.54 10.64
N PHE A 52 -3.35 -3.49 9.84
CA PHE A 52 -2.73 -2.18 9.99
C PHE A 52 -3.84 -1.15 10.16
N TRP A 53 -3.80 -0.41 11.27
CA TRP A 53 -4.81 0.60 11.60
C TRP A 53 -4.62 1.91 10.83
N GLY A 54 -3.47 2.04 10.16
CA GLY A 54 -3.06 3.27 9.51
C GLY A 54 -2.16 4.12 10.40
N ILE A 55 -1.56 5.13 9.80
CA ILE A 55 -0.67 6.09 10.44
C ILE A 55 -1.36 7.45 10.46
N SER A 56 -1.72 7.93 11.65
CA SER A 56 -2.32 9.25 11.84
C SER A 56 -1.31 10.39 11.61
N ASN A 57 -0.02 10.10 11.84
CA ASN A 57 1.07 11.06 11.72
C ASN A 57 1.51 11.20 10.25
N ALA A 58 1.22 12.35 9.65
CA ALA A 58 1.61 12.65 8.28
C ALA A 58 3.13 12.59 8.05
N GLN A 59 3.94 12.95 9.06
CA GLN A 59 5.40 12.88 8.97
C GLN A 59 5.89 11.43 8.86
N GLN A 60 5.34 10.52 9.68
CA GLN A 60 5.66 9.10 9.57
C GLN A 60 5.25 8.51 8.22
N VAL A 61 4.12 8.93 7.65
CA VAL A 61 3.71 8.50 6.30
C VAL A 61 4.72 8.98 5.26
N ALA A 62 5.16 10.24 5.35
CA ALA A 62 6.15 10.81 4.45
C ALA A 62 7.51 10.11 4.57
N ASP A 63 7.96 9.82 5.79
CA ASP A 63 9.21 9.09 6.03
C ASP A 63 9.13 7.65 5.50
N LEU A 64 8.00 6.96 5.69
CA LEU A 64 7.81 5.63 5.12
C LEU A 64 7.81 5.65 3.60
N LEU A 65 7.15 6.64 2.99
CA LEU A 65 7.16 6.83 1.53
C LEU A 65 8.57 7.10 1.02
N ALA A 66 9.33 7.97 1.69
CA ALA A 66 10.71 8.25 1.35
C ALA A 66 11.60 7.01 1.48
N TYR A 67 11.39 6.20 2.52
CA TYR A 67 12.08 4.93 2.70
C TYR A 67 11.71 3.93 1.59
N LEU A 68 10.42 3.79 1.26
CA LEU A 68 9.94 2.93 0.17
C LEU A 68 10.42 3.38 -1.22
N ARG A 69 10.76 4.67 -1.37
CA ARG A 69 11.33 5.23 -2.61
C ARG A 69 12.82 4.91 -2.78
N THR A 70 13.54 4.67 -1.68
CA THR A 70 14.99 4.43 -1.70
C THR A 70 15.36 2.93 -1.70
N GLN A 71 14.39 2.04 -1.43
CA GLN A 71 14.52 0.59 -1.39
C GLN A 71 14.03 -0.10 -2.65
#